data_AF-A0A127SBD9-F1
#
_entry.id   AF-A0A127SBD9-F1
#
_cell.length_a   1.000
_cell.length_b   1.000
_cell.length_c   1.000
_cell.angle_alpha   90.00
_cell.angle_beta   90.00
_cell.angle_gamma   90.00
#
_symmetry.space_group_name_H-M   'P 1'
#
loop_
_entity.id
_entity.type
_entity.pdbx_description
1 polymer ?
#
loop_
_entity_poly.entity_id
_entity_poly.type
_entity_poly.pdbx_seq_one_letter_code
_entity_poly.pdbx_strand_id
1 'polypeptide(L)'
;GFEFVDQLVAHLPPRRVQLVRRYGVYAGKVRKQWQQRPNIYQLAPEGWQKDHPSQSQIVQAKPPENEEAVQVPDAWSKLRKQSWARLLQKVYEVDPFICPKCQGTMSIVAIIEDPKELTKIIDWAKQQDREQTATVSARSPPEPVLVSG
;
A
#
# COMPACT_ATOMS: atom_id res chain seq x y z
N GLY A 1 -21.17 6.24 16.99
CA GLY A 1 -19.84 5.82 17.46
C GLY A 1 -18.74 6.06 16.43
N PHE A 2 -18.76 7.18 15.70
CA PHE A 2 -17.70 7.54 14.73
C PHE A 2 -17.06 8.90 15.03
N GLU A 3 -17.43 9.55 16.14
CA GLU A 3 -16.93 10.89 16.49
C GLU A 3 -15.41 10.97 16.57
N PHE A 4 -14.75 9.90 17.05
CA PHE A 4 -13.30 9.82 17.06
C PHE A 4 -12.70 9.86 15.64
N VAL A 5 -13.31 9.14 14.69
CA VAL A 5 -12.85 9.12 13.29
C VAL A 5 -13.11 10.48 12.64
N ASP A 6 -14.24 11.11 12.92
CA ASP A 6 -14.59 12.44 12.39
C ASP A 6 -13.64 13.53 12.90
N GLN A 7 -13.29 13.51 14.19
CA GLN A 7 -12.30 14.41 14.77
C GLN A 7 -10.90 14.21 14.16
N LEU A 8 -10.53 12.95 13.87
CA LEU A 8 -9.23 12.63 13.28
C LEU A 8 -9.15 13.06 11.81
N VAL A 9 -10.25 12.90 11.05
CA VAL A 9 -10.35 13.32 9.65
C VAL A 9 -10.39 14.85 9.50
N ALA A 10 -10.86 15.60 10.49
CA ALA A 10 -10.87 17.07 10.47
C ALA A 10 -9.46 17.69 10.32
N HIS A 11 -8.42 16.98 10.76
CA HIS A 11 -7.03 17.40 10.60
C HIS A 11 -6.41 16.98 9.27
N LEU A 12 -7.05 16.05 8.55
CA LEU A 12 -6.58 15.58 7.26
C LEU A 12 -7.01 16.58 6.17
N PRO A 13 -6.08 17.16 5.40
CA PRO A 13 -6.45 18.07 4.35
C PRO A 13 -7.34 17.39 3.30
N PRO A 14 -8.28 18.13 2.67
CA PRO A 14 -9.21 17.55 1.72
C PRO A 14 -8.49 16.89 0.55
N ARG A 15 -9.07 15.79 0.05
CA ARG A 15 -8.53 15.08 -1.11
C ARG A 15 -8.39 16.05 -2.29
N ARG A 16 -7.25 15.98 -2.98
CA ARG A 16 -6.89 16.79 -4.16
C ARG A 16 -6.55 18.26 -3.87
N VAL A 17 -6.35 18.66 -2.61
CA VAL A 17 -5.79 19.98 -2.29
C VAL A 17 -4.27 19.92 -2.42
N GLN A 18 -3.69 20.83 -3.22
CA GLN A 18 -2.25 20.95 -3.35
C GLN A 18 -1.66 21.61 -2.09
N LEU A 19 -1.12 20.80 -1.19
CA LEU A 19 -0.51 21.26 0.07
C LEU A 19 0.81 22.00 -0.13
N VAL A 20 1.49 21.72 -1.24
CA VAL A 20 2.76 22.36 -1.59
C VAL A 20 2.50 23.53 -2.52
N ARG A 21 2.48 24.75 -1.97
CA ARG A 21 2.49 25.99 -2.77
C ARG A 21 3.93 26.35 -3.10
N ARG A 22 4.25 26.36 -4.39
CA ARG A 22 5.58 26.72 -4.88
C ARG A 22 5.62 28.20 -5.27
N TYR A 23 6.56 28.94 -4.70
CA TYR A 23 6.73 30.38 -4.92
C TYR A 23 8.04 30.69 -5.64
N GLY A 24 8.14 31.92 -6.15
CA GLY A 24 9.34 32.45 -6.79
C GLY A 24 9.86 31.56 -7.92
N VAL A 25 11.15 31.23 -7.86
CA VAL A 25 11.87 30.45 -8.88
C VAL A 25 11.25 29.06 -9.08
N TYR A 26 10.62 28.49 -8.05
CA TYR A 26 9.99 27.18 -8.10
C TYR A 26 8.51 27.19 -8.52
N ALA A 27 7.89 28.36 -8.72
CA ALA A 27 6.52 28.47 -9.21
C ALA A 27 6.38 27.80 -10.59
N GLY A 28 5.26 27.14 -10.87
CA GLY A 28 5.09 26.33 -12.09
C GLY A 28 5.32 27.10 -13.39
N LYS A 29 4.84 28.35 -13.45
CA LYS A 29 5.07 29.26 -14.60
C LYS A 29 6.55 29.58 -14.80
N VAL A 30 7.28 29.80 -13.71
CA VAL A 30 8.71 30.13 -13.75
C VAL A 30 9.53 28.90 -14.10
N ARG A 31 9.24 27.73 -13.49
CA ARG A 31 9.91 26.45 -13.79
C ARG A 31 9.90 26.09 -15.27
N LYS A 32 8.79 26.33 -15.97
CA LYS A 32 8.71 26.10 -17.43
C LYS A 32 9.67 26.98 -18.25
N GLN A 33 10.11 28.10 -17.70
CA GLN A 33 11.02 29.05 -18.37
C GLN A 33 12.48 28.89 -17.94
N TRP A 34 12.82 27.91 -17.10
CA TRP A 34 14.20 27.74 -16.62
C TRP A 34 15.18 27.50 -17.77
N GLN A 35 14.78 26.74 -18.81
CA GLN A 35 15.61 26.48 -20.00
C GLN A 35 15.95 27.74 -20.82
N GLN A 36 15.18 28.83 -20.63
CA GLN A 36 15.37 30.13 -21.27
C GLN A 36 16.17 31.11 -20.42
N ARG A 37 16.46 30.76 -19.15
CA ARG A 37 17.10 31.64 -18.17
C ARG A 37 18.43 31.03 -17.72
N PRO A 38 19.56 31.37 -18.36
CA PRO A 38 20.84 30.71 -18.10
C PRO A 38 21.28 30.81 -16.63
N ASN A 39 21.08 31.98 -16.01
CA ASN A 39 21.43 32.20 -14.60
C ASN A 39 20.63 31.33 -13.61
N ILE A 40 19.42 30.92 -13.99
CA ILE A 40 18.58 30.01 -13.16
C ILE A 40 18.86 28.56 -13.52
N TYR A 41 19.07 28.26 -14.80
CA TYR A 41 19.38 26.93 -15.30
C TYR A 41 20.65 26.35 -14.68
N GLN A 42 21.69 27.16 -14.54
CA GLN A 42 22.97 26.77 -13.92
C GLN A 42 22.82 26.34 -12.46
N LEU A 43 21.80 26.84 -11.75
CA LEU A 43 21.51 26.49 -10.36
C LEU A 43 20.64 25.22 -10.24
N ALA A 44 20.18 24.66 -11.36
CA ALA A 44 19.37 23.45 -11.36
C ALA A 44 20.22 22.21 -11.02
N PRO A 45 19.65 21.22 -10.32
CA PRO A 45 20.34 19.95 -10.05
C PRO A 45 20.73 19.24 -11.35
N GLU A 46 21.88 18.56 -11.37
CA GLU A 46 22.42 17.88 -12.55
C GLU A 46 21.43 16.89 -13.19
N GLY A 47 20.71 16.13 -12.35
CA GLY A 47 19.68 15.19 -12.83
C GLY A 47 18.55 15.90 -13.59
N TRP A 48 18.15 17.09 -13.14
CA TRP A 48 17.09 17.86 -13.80
C TRP A 48 17.57 18.48 -15.12
N GLN A 49 18.83 18.93 -15.20
CA GLN A 49 19.42 19.48 -16.42
C GLN A 49 19.53 18.44 -17.55
N LYS A 50 19.82 17.18 -17.21
CA LYS A 50 19.87 16.06 -18.18
C LYS A 50 18.52 15.83 -18.85
N ASP A 51 17.45 15.86 -18.07
CA ASP A 51 16.08 15.68 -18.57
C ASP A 51 15.54 16.92 -19.30
N HIS A 52 16.14 18.10 -19.05
CA HIS A 52 15.68 19.38 -19.58
C HIS A 52 16.88 20.16 -20.16
N PRO A 53 17.35 19.84 -21.38
CA PRO A 53 18.48 20.54 -21.98
C PRO A 53 18.17 22.04 -22.18
N SER A 54 19.20 22.89 -22.10
CA SER A 54 19.04 24.32 -22.31
C SER A 54 18.55 24.61 -23.74
N GLN A 55 17.67 25.61 -23.94
CA GLN A 55 17.17 25.92 -25.28
C GLN A 55 18.28 26.36 -26.25
N SER A 56 19.36 26.97 -25.73
CA SER A 56 20.57 27.28 -26.50
C SER A 56 21.29 26.06 -27.08
N GLN A 57 21.14 24.88 -26.46
CA GLN A 57 21.72 23.62 -26.95
C GLN A 57 20.80 22.89 -27.94
N ILE A 58 19.50 23.18 -27.96
CA ILE A 58 18.53 22.52 -28.87
C ILE A 58 18.77 22.92 -30.33
N VAL A 59 19.34 24.11 -30.59
CA VAL A 59 19.62 24.58 -31.96
C VAL A 59 20.82 23.85 -32.62
N GLN A 60 21.66 23.16 -31.84
CA GLN A 60 22.85 22.44 -32.36
C GLN A 60 22.62 20.96 -32.66
N ALA A 61 21.45 20.39 -32.33
CA ALA A 61 21.16 18.99 -32.59
C ALA A 61 19.99 18.84 -33.56
N LYS A 62 20.32 18.63 -34.84
CA LYS A 62 19.40 18.04 -35.82
C LYS A 62 18.95 16.68 -35.26
N PRO A 63 17.64 16.41 -35.11
CA PRO A 63 17.19 15.14 -34.54
C PRO A 63 17.36 14.01 -35.56
N PRO A 64 17.94 12.86 -35.20
CA PRO A 64 17.55 11.61 -35.81
C PRO A 64 16.20 11.21 -35.21
N GLU A 65 15.19 11.14 -36.07
CA GLU A 65 13.97 10.38 -35.83
C GLU A 65 14.38 8.93 -35.57
N ASN A 66 14.27 8.48 -34.32
CA ASN A 66 14.12 7.07 -34.04
C ASN A 66 13.05 6.91 -32.97
N GLU A 67 11.84 6.62 -33.44
CA GLU A 67 10.72 6.13 -32.63
C GLU A 67 11.03 4.70 -32.16
N GLU A 68 12.02 4.56 -31.29
CA GLU A 68 12.17 3.33 -30.52
C GLU A 68 11.43 3.53 -29.21
N ALA A 69 10.20 3.00 -29.19
CA ALA A 69 9.43 2.78 -27.99
C ALA A 69 10.30 2.01 -26.98
N VAL A 70 10.94 2.75 -26.08
CA VAL A 70 11.66 2.21 -24.93
C VAL A 70 10.63 1.46 -24.09
N GLN A 71 10.56 0.15 -24.31
CA GLN A 71 9.87 -0.81 -23.45
C GLN A 71 10.59 -0.76 -22.10
N VAL A 72 10.17 0.16 -21.24
CA VAL A 72 10.61 0.22 -19.84
C VAL A 72 10.25 -1.14 -19.23
N PRO A 73 11.23 -1.93 -18.74
CA PRO A 73 10.93 -3.19 -18.09
C PRO A 73 9.96 -2.94 -16.94
N ASP A 74 8.93 -3.77 -16.84
CA ASP A 74 7.78 -3.67 -15.92
C ASP A 74 8.14 -3.89 -14.43
N ALA A 75 9.32 -3.44 -14.01
CA ALA A 75 9.77 -3.38 -12.63
C ALA A 75 8.81 -2.55 -11.78
N TRP A 76 8.20 -1.51 -12.36
CA TRP A 76 7.28 -0.62 -11.65
C TRP A 76 5.95 -1.29 -11.30
N SER A 77 5.44 -2.20 -12.13
CA SER A 77 4.24 -2.97 -11.79
C SER A 77 4.52 -4.08 -10.78
N LYS A 78 5.71 -4.69 -10.82
CA LYS A 78 6.15 -5.61 -9.75
C LYS A 78 6.27 -4.87 -8.40
N LEU A 79 6.81 -3.65 -8.41
CA LEU A 79 6.93 -2.82 -7.21
C LEU A 79 5.57 -2.40 -6.64
N ARG A 80 4.59 -2.11 -7.50
CA ARG A 80 3.20 -1.85 -7.10
C ARG A 80 2.51 -3.08 -6.51
N LYS A 81 2.76 -4.29 -7.03
CA LYS A 81 2.23 -5.54 -6.45
C LYS A 81 2.81 -5.80 -5.05
N GLN A 82 4.08 -5.44 -4.81
CA GLN A 82 4.69 -5.50 -3.47
C GLN A 82 4.10 -4.48 -2.48
N SER A 83 3.43 -3.42 -2.97
CA SER A 83 2.82 -2.43 -2.08
C SER A 83 1.61 -2.97 -1.33
N TRP A 84 0.85 -3.90 -1.92
CA TRP A 84 -0.34 -4.46 -1.27
C TRP A 84 0.02 -5.34 -0.07
N ALA A 85 1.03 -6.20 -0.20
CA ALA A 85 1.55 -7.00 0.92
C ALA A 85 2.13 -6.14 2.04
N ARG A 86 2.91 -5.09 1.70
CA ARG A 86 3.41 -4.11 2.67
C ARG A 86 2.28 -3.34 3.37
N LEU A 87 1.20 -3.01 2.65
CA LEU A 87 0.03 -2.34 3.20
C LEU A 87 -0.75 -3.26 4.15
N LEU A 88 -0.95 -4.52 3.78
CA LEU A 88 -1.54 -5.52 4.69
C LEU A 88 -0.70 -5.69 5.95
N GLN A 89 0.62 -5.85 5.81
CA GLN A 89 1.53 -5.94 6.96
C GLN A 89 1.48 -4.68 7.84
N LYS A 90 1.32 -3.49 7.24
CA LYS A 90 1.19 -2.24 7.99
C LYS A 90 -0.17 -2.09 8.70
N VAL A 91 -1.24 -2.63 8.12
CA VAL A 91 -2.60 -2.56 8.69
C VAL A 91 -2.78 -3.60 9.79
N TYR A 92 -2.22 -4.79 9.61
CA TYR A 92 -2.44 -5.92 10.51
C TYR A 92 -1.27 -6.19 11.45
N GLU A 93 -0.11 -5.54 11.26
CA GLU A 93 1.15 -5.75 11.99
C GLU A 93 1.67 -7.21 11.99
N VAL A 94 0.95 -8.10 11.31
CA VAL A 94 1.14 -9.54 11.22
C VAL A 94 1.09 -9.92 9.75
N ASP A 95 1.98 -10.81 9.31
CA ASP A 95 1.95 -11.35 7.94
C ASP A 95 0.79 -12.36 7.82
N PRO A 96 -0.27 -12.05 7.04
CA PRO A 96 -1.42 -12.94 6.90
C PRO A 96 -1.09 -14.24 6.14
N PHE A 97 0.09 -14.34 5.52
CA PHE A 97 0.54 -15.55 4.84
C PHE A 97 1.35 -16.48 5.76
N ILE A 98 1.46 -16.19 7.05
CA ILE A 98 2.12 -17.07 8.03
C ILE A 98 1.10 -17.53 9.05
N CYS A 99 0.98 -18.85 9.22
CA CYS A 99 0.10 -19.41 10.24
C CYS A 99 0.65 -19.09 11.65
N PRO A 100 -0.14 -18.48 12.55
CA PRO A 100 0.34 -18.16 13.91
C PRO A 100 0.56 -19.40 14.79
N LYS A 101 -0.02 -20.56 14.44
CA LYS A 101 0.09 -21.80 15.22
C LYS A 101 1.31 -22.64 14.84
N CYS A 102 1.59 -22.77 13.54
CA CYS A 102 2.65 -23.65 13.04
C CYS A 102 3.74 -22.94 12.23
N GLN A 103 3.65 -21.62 12.04
CA GLN A 103 4.59 -20.79 11.28
C GLN A 103 4.78 -21.21 9.81
N GLY A 104 3.88 -22.06 9.30
CA GLY A 104 3.88 -22.47 7.90
C GLY A 104 3.37 -21.37 6.96
N THR A 105 3.81 -21.41 5.71
CA THR A 105 3.36 -20.52 4.65
C THR A 105 1.95 -20.88 4.20
N MET A 106 1.04 -19.91 4.19
CA MET A 106 -0.34 -20.04 3.71
C MET A 106 -0.48 -19.43 2.31
N SER A 107 -1.43 -19.91 1.52
CA SER A 107 -1.74 -19.38 0.19
C SER A 107 -3.24 -19.13 0.04
N ILE A 108 -3.59 -18.18 -0.84
CA ILE A 108 -5.00 -17.88 -1.15
C ILE A 108 -5.53 -19.01 -2.04
N VAL A 109 -6.57 -19.71 -1.56
CA VAL A 109 -7.23 -20.79 -2.30
C VAL A 109 -8.42 -20.28 -3.12
N ALA A 110 -9.15 -19.28 -2.60
CA ALA A 110 -10.30 -18.68 -3.27
C ALA A 110 -10.51 -17.23 -2.81
N ILE A 111 -11.10 -16.42 -3.67
CA ILE A 111 -11.61 -15.09 -3.35
C ILE A 111 -13.13 -15.15 -3.50
N ILE A 112 -13.86 -14.84 -2.42
CA ILE A 112 -15.32 -14.95 -2.37
C ILE A 112 -15.89 -13.54 -2.21
N GLU A 113 -16.58 -13.06 -3.24
CA GLU A 113 -17.13 -11.69 -3.29
C GLU A 113 -18.65 -11.65 -3.14
N ASP A 114 -19.35 -12.80 -3.30
CA ASP A 114 -20.80 -12.84 -3.17
C ASP A 114 -21.24 -12.71 -1.70
N PRO A 115 -22.01 -11.66 -1.35
CA PRO A 115 -22.50 -11.47 0.03
C PRO A 115 -23.35 -12.64 0.52
N LYS A 116 -24.08 -13.35 -0.35
CA LYS A 116 -24.89 -14.50 0.05
C LYS A 116 -24.02 -15.66 0.50
N GLU A 117 -22.96 -15.97 -0.24
CA GLU A 117 -22.00 -17.01 0.13
C GLU A 117 -21.24 -16.62 1.41
N LEU A 118 -20.87 -15.35 1.55
CA LEU A 118 -20.28 -14.82 2.79
C LEU A 118 -21.20 -15.05 4.00
N THR A 119 -22.51 -14.75 3.90
CA THR A 119 -23.44 -14.99 5.02
C THR A 119 -23.53 -16.45 5.40
N LYS A 120 -23.63 -17.36 4.42
CA LYS A 120 -23.67 -18.81 4.67
C LYS A 120 -22.41 -19.30 5.40
N ILE A 121 -21.23 -18.83 4.97
CA ILE A 121 -19.95 -19.20 5.59
C ILE A 121 -19.87 -18.69 7.03
N ILE A 122 -20.27 -17.44 7.27
CA ILE A 122 -20.27 -16.84 8.61
C ILE A 122 -21.23 -17.58 9.54
N ASP A 123 -22.44 -17.90 9.09
CA ASP A 123 -23.43 -18.61 9.89
C ASP A 123 -22.98 -20.04 10.18
N TRP A 124 -22.39 -20.73 9.20
CA TRP A 124 -21.77 -22.03 9.40
C TRP A 124 -20.63 -21.98 10.43
N ALA A 125 -19.74 -20.99 10.34
CA ALA A 125 -18.61 -20.85 11.27
C ALA A 125 -19.08 -20.62 12.72
N LYS A 126 -20.11 -19.78 12.93
CA LYS A 126 -20.71 -19.56 14.26
C LYS A 126 -21.30 -20.84 14.85
N GLN A 127 -21.93 -21.67 14.03
CA GLN A 127 -22.49 -22.94 14.48
C GLN A 127 -21.38 -23.91 14.93
N GLN A 128 -20.25 -23.95 14.21
CA GLN A 128 -19.09 -24.77 14.57
C GLN A 128 -18.45 -24.34 15.90
N ASP A 129 -18.29 -23.03 16.14
CA ASP A 129 -17.77 -22.54 17.42
C ASP A 129 -18.68 -22.89 18.60
N ARG A 130 -20.01 -22.90 18.38
CA ARG A 130 -21.00 -23.31 19.38
C ARG A 130 -20.92 -24.80 19.69
N GLU A 131 -20.71 -25.63 18.68
CA GLU A 131 -20.50 -27.08 18.83
C GLU A 131 -19.17 -27.39 19.54
N GLN A 132 -18.10 -26.66 19.21
CA GLN A 132 -16.78 -26.79 19.85
C GLN A 132 -16.80 -26.34 21.32
N THR A 133 -17.44 -25.22 21.64
CA THR A 133 -17.60 -24.79 23.04
C THR A 133 -18.49 -25.72 23.86
N ALA A 134 -19.51 -26.34 23.24
CA ALA A 134 -20.32 -27.35 23.91
C ALA A 134 -19.54 -28.64 24.20
N THR A 135 -18.63 -29.04 23.30
CA THR A 135 -17.80 -30.26 23.46
C THR A 135 -16.61 -30.09 24.41
N VAL A 136 -16.11 -28.86 24.63
CA VAL A 136 -15.04 -28.57 25.60
C VAL A 136 -15.55 -28.56 27.06
N SER A 137 -16.86 -28.59 27.29
CA SER A 137 -17.42 -28.79 28.63
C SER A 137 -17.46 -30.27 29.02
N ALA A 138 -16.30 -30.85 29.26
CA ALA A 138 -16.16 -31.98 30.18
C ALA A 138 -15.21 -31.53 31.29
N ARG A 139 -15.77 -31.09 32.43
CA ARG A 139 -14.98 -31.06 33.67
C ARG A 139 -14.32 -32.42 33.80
N SER A 140 -13.01 -32.46 33.94
CA SER A 140 -12.29 -33.69 34.26
C SER A 140 -13.02 -34.38 35.43
N PRO A 141 -13.23 -35.71 35.38
CA PRO A 141 -13.81 -36.43 36.51
C PRO A 141 -13.04 -36.06 37.78
N PRO A 142 -13.72 -35.79 38.92
CA PRO A 142 -13.01 -35.48 40.15
C PRO A 142 -12.04 -36.62 40.47
N GLU A 143 -10.79 -36.29 40.80
CA GLU A 143 -9.80 -37.31 41.16
C GLU A 143 -10.35 -38.18 42.29
N PRO A 144 -10.29 -39.52 42.16
CA PRO A 144 -10.66 -40.39 43.25
C PRO A 144 -9.68 -40.14 44.40
N VAL A 145 -10.21 -39.61 45.51
CA VAL A 145 -9.49 -39.52 46.78
C VAL A 145 -9.06 -40.95 47.13
N LEU A 146 -7.77 -41.22 47.06
CA LEU A 146 -7.17 -42.43 47.61
C LEU A 146 -7.34 -42.37 49.13
N VAL A 147 -8.43 -42.95 49.60
CA VAL A 147 -8.66 -43.22 51.03
C VAL A 147 -7.90 -44.50 51.39
N SER A 148 -6.98 -44.30 52.34
CA SER A 148 -6.42 -45.25 53.30
C SER A 148 -5.25 -46.15 52.89
N GLY A 149 -4.13 -45.85 53.54
CA GLY A 149 -3.39 -46.78 54.40
C GLY A 149 -2.99 -46.04 55.67
#